data_AF-A0A2G5WZ95-F1
#
_entry.id   AF-A0A2G5WZ95-F1
#
_cell.length_a   1.000
_cell.length_b   1.000
_cell.length_c   1.000
_cell.angle_alpha   90.00
_cell.angle_beta   90.00
_cell.angle_gamma   90.00
#
_symmetry.space_group_name_H-M   'P 1'
#
loop_
_entity.id
_entity.type
_entity.pdbx_description
1 polymer ?
#
loop_
_entity_poly.entity_id
_entity_poly.type
_entity_poly.pdbx_seq_one_letter_code
_entity_poly.pdbx_strand_id
1 'polypeptide(L)'
;MSKLLQTVLWTALLFILSITFIHTGQASAKEFTDVPKKHPNYTAIQEMEKKGFISGYPDGKFRPNEPISRKHVATLLDQALKLPKASKKLIYKDVQLSHPYYQPIMNLTQAGIVSGGLNQKFNPNAPVTRIQMAKILDLAFRFRFDERPGGFHDLYQDHWGFVHAHALLVNGVAKGDQGNFYPNRPVTRAHYAEFLSRALKVGVTPVETGTVSKEQVLDLIHRKSAEVEGVMIRGMIAKKKFSEIRAELLPYATARFTDVQMKPDYPYVCFECDNSFFPFYVSELSFRLNYSQPSKDTLNIHTILLDSDGPVSGGLFVDYMFKKESGKWKIHDLKYTPIGKRNFELTKDEVEQILRYDYSYQKPVNIQFISQSEARDRDGKSGETYTYKKYRFTVQTNDGRHTVDVRSDSGYYEY
;
A
#
# COMPACT_ATOMS: atom_id res chain seq x y z
N MET A 1 -7.04 20.60 75.58
CA MET A 1 -5.94 20.95 74.64
C MET A 1 -6.11 22.40 74.24
N SER A 2 -5.05 23.21 74.28
CA SER A 2 -5.13 24.63 73.89
C SER A 2 -5.53 24.72 72.41
N LYS A 3 -6.26 25.78 72.01
CA LYS A 3 -6.62 26.01 70.61
C LYS A 3 -5.39 25.95 69.70
N LEU A 4 -4.23 26.39 70.20
CA LEU A 4 -2.93 26.30 69.52
C LEU A 4 -2.49 24.85 69.19
N LEU A 5 -2.72 23.90 70.10
CA LEU A 5 -2.37 22.49 69.90
C LEU A 5 -3.29 21.82 68.86
N GLN A 6 -4.56 22.20 68.83
CA GLN A 6 -5.50 21.74 67.79
C GLN A 6 -5.11 22.29 66.42
N THR A 7 -4.78 23.57 66.29
CA THR A 7 -4.39 24.14 64.98
C THR A 7 -3.10 23.52 64.45
N VAL A 8 -2.12 23.22 65.31
CA VAL A 8 -0.87 22.54 64.91
C VAL A 8 -1.11 21.08 64.51
N LEU A 9 -2.03 20.38 65.18
CA LEU A 9 -2.43 19.02 64.80
C LEU A 9 -3.19 18.99 63.46
N TRP A 10 -4.04 19.97 63.18
CA TRP A 10 -4.75 20.08 61.90
C TRP A 10 -3.85 20.51 60.73
N THR A 11 -2.86 21.38 60.96
CA THR A 11 -1.88 21.75 59.91
C THR A 11 -0.88 20.63 59.63
N ALA A 12 -0.43 19.88 60.64
CA ALA A 12 0.41 18.70 60.43
C ALA A 12 -0.34 17.58 59.69
N LEU A 13 -1.63 17.38 59.97
CA LEU A 13 -2.46 16.38 59.27
C LEU A 13 -2.70 16.76 57.80
N LEU A 14 -2.88 18.05 57.49
CA LEU A 14 -3.04 18.55 56.11
C LEU A 14 -1.72 18.56 55.31
N PHE A 15 -0.56 18.66 55.99
CA PHE A 15 0.75 18.56 55.35
C PHE A 15 1.18 17.10 55.10
N ILE A 16 0.66 16.16 55.88
CA ILE A 16 0.87 14.71 55.67
C ILE A 16 -0.11 14.15 54.62
N LEU A 17 -1.31 14.75 54.46
CA LEU A 17 -2.28 14.38 53.41
C LEU A 17 -1.96 14.93 52.01
N SER A 18 -1.01 15.86 51.87
CA SER A 18 -0.64 16.46 50.59
C SER A 18 0.53 15.75 49.88
N ILE A 19 1.04 14.64 50.44
CA ILE A 19 2.15 13.85 49.86
C ILE A 19 1.67 12.45 49.41
N THR A 20 0.41 12.32 48.98
CA THR A 20 -0.05 11.10 48.30
C THR A 20 -0.52 11.41 46.89
N PHE A 21 0.22 10.84 45.93
CA PHE A 21 -0.08 10.68 44.50
C PHE A 21 0.13 11.87 43.57
N ILE A 22 1.40 12.25 43.38
CA ILE A 22 1.94 12.39 42.01
C ILE A 22 3.24 11.57 41.94
N HIS A 23 3.12 10.25 41.98
CA HIS A 23 4.07 9.43 41.26
C HIS A 23 3.55 9.38 39.82
N THR A 24 3.90 10.39 39.02
CA THR A 24 4.11 10.13 37.60
C THR A 24 5.33 9.22 37.54
N GLY A 25 5.11 7.93 37.79
CA GLY A 25 6.07 6.93 37.41
C GLY A 25 6.26 7.08 35.92
N GLN A 26 7.31 7.78 35.50
CA GLN A 26 8.03 7.34 34.32
C GLN A 26 8.45 5.92 34.64
N ALA A 27 7.58 4.96 34.31
CA ALA A 27 7.94 3.57 34.28
C ALA A 27 9.21 3.51 33.43
N SER A 28 10.34 3.22 34.09
CA SER A 28 11.58 3.00 33.37
C SER A 28 11.32 1.85 32.41
N ALA A 29 11.69 2.05 31.14
CA ALA A 29 11.40 1.07 30.11
C ALA A 29 12.04 -0.27 30.52
N LYS A 30 11.26 -1.36 30.45
CA LYS A 30 11.76 -2.67 30.86
C LYS A 30 12.89 -3.09 29.92
N GLU A 31 14.08 -3.30 30.48
CA GLU A 31 15.19 -3.87 29.74
C GLU A 31 14.96 -5.36 29.48
N PHE A 32 15.17 -5.80 28.24
CA PHE A 32 15.08 -7.21 27.86
C PHE A 32 16.46 -7.84 27.93
N THR A 33 16.55 -8.99 28.59
CA THR A 33 17.84 -9.69 28.84
C THR A 33 18.56 -10.14 27.57
N ASP A 34 17.82 -10.32 26.47
CA ASP A 34 18.32 -10.76 25.16
C ASP A 34 18.38 -9.64 24.10
N VAL A 35 18.23 -8.37 24.51
CA VAL A 35 18.36 -7.20 23.63
C VAL A 35 19.42 -6.26 24.22
N PRO A 36 20.72 -6.48 23.92
CA PRO A 36 21.77 -5.60 24.42
C PRO A 36 21.64 -4.19 23.82
N LYS A 37 22.15 -3.16 24.51
CA LYS A 37 22.10 -1.75 24.06
C LYS A 37 22.69 -1.51 22.67
N LYS A 38 23.64 -2.34 22.25
CA LYS A 38 24.27 -2.31 20.91
C LYS A 38 23.43 -2.98 19.81
N HIS A 39 22.30 -3.60 20.14
CA HIS A 39 21.43 -4.24 19.15
C HIS A 39 20.87 -3.17 18.20
N PRO A 40 20.86 -3.37 16.86
CA PRO A 40 20.50 -2.34 15.89
C PRO A 40 19.08 -1.78 16.08
N ASN A 41 18.14 -2.59 16.58
CA ASN A 41 16.77 -2.17 16.88
C ASN A 41 16.51 -1.88 18.38
N TYR A 42 17.55 -1.77 19.21
CA TYR A 42 17.38 -1.56 20.66
C TYR A 42 16.50 -0.35 20.96
N THR A 43 16.78 0.80 20.35
CA THR A 43 16.02 2.04 20.55
C THR A 43 14.54 1.87 20.20
N ALA A 44 14.23 1.27 19.05
CA ALA A 44 12.85 1.05 18.64
C ALA A 44 12.11 0.07 19.57
N ILE A 45 12.78 -0.99 20.02
CA ILE A 45 12.21 -1.95 20.98
C ILE A 45 11.87 -1.25 22.30
N GLN A 46 12.79 -0.44 22.84
CA GLN A 46 12.57 0.31 24.07
C GLN A 46 11.49 1.39 23.92
N GLU A 47 11.44 2.08 22.77
CA GLU A 47 10.36 3.04 22.47
C GLU A 47 8.98 2.36 22.43
N MET A 48 8.88 1.18 21.82
CA MET A 48 7.62 0.44 21.72
C MET A 48 7.21 -0.19 23.04
N GLU A 49 8.17 -0.61 23.87
CA GLU A 49 7.91 -1.05 25.24
C GLU A 49 7.38 0.09 26.09
N LYS A 50 8.05 1.25 26.08
CA LYS A 50 7.63 2.43 26.84
C LYS A 50 6.25 2.94 26.44
N LYS A 51 5.86 2.77 25.17
CA LYS A 51 4.51 3.10 24.67
C LYS A 51 3.45 2.03 25.00
N GLY A 52 3.84 0.92 25.63
CA GLY A 52 2.96 -0.18 26.02
C GLY A 52 2.57 -1.12 24.89
N PHE A 53 3.21 -1.02 23.71
CA PHE A 53 2.95 -1.94 22.60
C PHE A 53 3.65 -3.28 22.79
N ILE A 54 4.81 -3.30 23.44
CA ILE A 54 5.62 -4.52 23.61
C ILE A 54 5.85 -4.76 25.10
N SER A 55 5.66 -5.97 25.58
CA SER A 55 5.91 -6.34 26.99
C SER A 55 6.96 -7.46 27.16
N GLY A 56 7.41 -8.05 26.05
CA GLY A 56 8.25 -9.25 26.06
C GLY A 56 7.54 -10.48 26.62
N TYR A 57 8.33 -11.44 27.08
CA TYR A 57 7.84 -12.70 27.65
C TYR A 57 8.04 -12.71 29.18
N PRO A 58 7.32 -13.59 29.91
CA PRO A 58 7.46 -13.72 31.36
C PRO A 58 8.88 -14.04 31.83
N ASP A 59 9.69 -14.68 30.97
CA ASP A 59 11.10 -15.00 31.21
C ASP A 59 12.06 -13.79 31.11
N GLY A 60 11.52 -12.58 30.88
CA GLY A 60 12.32 -11.35 30.75
C GLY A 60 12.99 -11.17 29.39
N LYS A 61 12.67 -12.01 28.40
CA LYS A 61 13.20 -11.92 27.03
C LYS A 61 12.22 -11.24 26.08
N PHE A 62 12.74 -10.65 25.02
CA PHE A 62 11.96 -10.11 23.90
C PHE A 62 11.93 -11.05 22.70
N ARG A 63 12.96 -11.86 22.49
CA ARG A 63 13.17 -12.78 21.35
C ARG A 63 13.26 -12.04 20.01
N PRO A 64 14.26 -11.15 19.83
CA PRO A 64 14.32 -10.22 18.70
C PRO A 64 14.38 -10.89 17.33
N ASN A 65 14.96 -12.10 17.26
CA ASN A 65 15.19 -12.84 16.01
C ASN A 65 14.03 -13.78 15.63
N GLU A 66 13.07 -14.01 16.52
CA GLU A 66 11.91 -14.85 16.19
C GLU A 66 11.00 -14.12 15.17
N PRO A 67 10.44 -14.82 14.18
CA PRO A 67 9.44 -14.26 13.29
C PRO A 67 8.20 -13.77 14.05
N ILE A 68 7.65 -12.62 13.66
CA ILE A 68 6.37 -12.15 14.19
C ILE A 68 5.20 -12.84 13.48
N SER A 69 4.29 -13.41 14.26
CA SER A 69 3.08 -14.05 13.73
C SER A 69 2.00 -13.01 13.36
N ARG A 70 1.17 -13.36 12.38
CA ARG A 70 0.03 -12.54 11.89
C ARG A 70 -0.90 -12.05 13.01
N LYS A 71 -1.23 -12.89 13.99
CA LYS A 71 -2.09 -12.51 15.12
C LYS A 71 -1.47 -11.41 15.99
N HIS A 72 -0.16 -11.44 16.21
CA HIS A 72 0.53 -10.42 17.00
C HIS A 72 0.57 -9.08 16.24
N VAL A 73 0.81 -9.12 14.93
CA VAL A 73 0.72 -7.91 14.08
C VAL A 73 -0.67 -7.30 14.17
N ALA A 74 -1.73 -8.11 14.06
CA ALA A 74 -3.11 -7.63 14.17
C ALA A 74 -3.40 -6.98 15.53
N THR A 75 -2.97 -7.60 16.64
CA THR A 75 -3.15 -7.03 17.98
C THR A 75 -2.44 -5.70 18.16
N LEU A 76 -1.17 -5.63 17.75
CA LEU A 76 -0.36 -4.43 17.94
C LEU A 76 -0.90 -3.25 17.12
N LEU A 77 -1.39 -3.51 15.90
CA LEU A 77 -2.01 -2.47 15.07
C LEU A 77 -3.40 -2.08 15.55
N ASP A 78 -4.23 -3.01 16.03
CA ASP A 78 -5.54 -2.69 16.61
C ASP A 78 -5.39 -1.75 17.80
N GLN A 79 -4.39 -2.02 18.66
CA GLN A 79 -4.01 -1.14 19.77
C GLN A 79 -3.49 0.23 19.30
N ALA A 80 -2.65 0.25 18.27
CA ALA A 80 -2.06 1.48 17.75
C ALA A 80 -3.10 2.41 17.11
N LEU A 81 -4.04 1.84 16.36
CA LEU A 81 -5.03 2.57 15.58
C LEU A 81 -6.33 2.82 16.34
N LYS A 82 -6.58 2.10 17.45
CA LYS A 82 -7.82 2.17 18.25
C LYS A 82 -9.07 1.98 17.37
N LEU A 83 -9.06 0.93 16.55
CA LEU A 83 -10.11 0.69 15.56
C LEU A 83 -11.48 0.42 16.21
N PRO A 84 -12.58 0.81 15.54
CA PRO A 84 -13.93 0.44 15.97
C PRO A 84 -14.09 -1.08 16.05
N LYS A 85 -14.86 -1.52 17.04
CA LYS A 85 -15.15 -2.95 17.23
C LYS A 85 -15.97 -3.48 16.05
N ALA A 86 -15.43 -4.46 15.34
CA ALA A 86 -16.14 -5.15 14.27
C ALA A 86 -17.34 -5.94 14.81
N SER A 87 -18.37 -6.08 13.97
CA SER A 87 -19.52 -6.95 14.25
C SER A 87 -19.08 -8.41 14.40
N LYS A 88 -19.79 -9.18 15.23
CA LYS A 88 -19.49 -10.60 15.40
C LYS A 88 -19.93 -11.37 14.16
N LYS A 89 -18.98 -11.72 13.30
CA LYS A 89 -19.17 -12.53 12.10
C LYS A 89 -17.99 -13.46 11.93
N LEU A 90 -18.26 -14.75 11.70
CA LEU A 90 -17.21 -15.71 11.35
C LEU A 90 -16.82 -15.49 9.88
N ILE A 91 -15.63 -14.91 9.68
CA ILE A 91 -15.05 -14.68 8.34
C ILE A 91 -13.99 -15.74 8.02
N TYR A 92 -13.19 -16.15 9.01
CA TYR A 92 -12.09 -17.11 8.82
C TYR A 92 -12.37 -18.44 9.54
N LYS A 93 -12.15 -19.55 8.84
CA LYS A 93 -12.38 -20.92 9.35
C LYS A 93 -11.50 -21.27 10.55
N ASP A 94 -10.34 -20.64 10.67
CA ASP A 94 -9.32 -20.88 11.71
C ASP A 94 -9.28 -19.78 12.78
N VAL A 95 -10.25 -18.87 12.81
CA VAL A 95 -10.39 -17.83 13.84
C VAL A 95 -11.83 -17.82 14.36
N GLN A 96 -12.11 -18.74 15.29
CA GLN A 96 -13.41 -18.85 15.94
C GLN A 96 -13.68 -17.68 16.91
N LEU A 97 -14.94 -17.45 17.28
CA LEU A 97 -15.34 -16.39 18.23
C LEU A 97 -14.60 -16.46 19.57
N SER A 98 -14.22 -17.66 20.01
CA SER A 98 -13.47 -17.92 21.24
C SER A 98 -11.95 -17.74 21.10
N HIS A 99 -11.43 -17.52 19.89
CA HIS A 99 -10.00 -17.37 19.65
C HIS A 99 -9.50 -16.09 20.37
N PRO A 100 -8.41 -16.13 21.16
CA PRO A 100 -7.96 -14.98 21.96
C PRO A 100 -7.67 -13.71 21.15
N TYR A 101 -7.31 -13.90 19.88
CA TYR A 101 -7.02 -12.82 18.94
C TYR A 101 -8.16 -12.51 17.97
N TYR A 102 -9.36 -13.06 18.20
CA TYR A 102 -10.52 -12.87 17.31
C TYR A 102 -10.82 -11.39 17.07
N GLN A 103 -10.94 -10.60 18.15
CA GLN A 103 -11.40 -9.22 18.03
C GLN A 103 -10.44 -8.33 17.24
N PRO A 104 -9.12 -8.29 17.53
CA PRO A 104 -8.18 -7.50 16.73
C PRO A 104 -8.15 -7.92 15.25
N ILE A 105 -8.18 -9.23 14.98
CA ILE A 105 -8.19 -9.75 13.61
C ILE A 105 -9.45 -9.26 12.86
N MET A 106 -10.62 -9.31 13.50
CA MET A 106 -11.87 -8.84 12.88
C MET A 106 -11.91 -7.33 12.72
N ASN A 107 -11.38 -6.54 13.67
CA ASN A 107 -11.30 -5.08 13.57
C ASN A 107 -10.48 -4.66 12.34
N LEU A 108 -9.28 -5.22 12.18
CA LEU A 108 -8.44 -4.94 11.01
C LEU A 108 -9.06 -5.45 9.71
N THR A 109 -9.77 -6.59 9.76
CA THR A 109 -10.49 -7.12 8.58
C THR A 109 -11.61 -6.17 8.16
N GLN A 110 -12.41 -5.68 9.11
CA GLN A 110 -13.48 -4.71 8.88
C GLN A 110 -12.94 -3.36 8.39
N ALA A 111 -11.75 -2.96 8.85
CA ALA A 111 -11.04 -1.76 8.38
C ALA A 111 -10.36 -1.94 7.01
N GLY A 112 -10.38 -3.15 6.43
CA GLY A 112 -9.73 -3.45 5.15
C GLY A 112 -8.20 -3.49 5.19
N ILE A 113 -7.59 -3.59 6.39
CA ILE A 113 -6.14 -3.58 6.58
C ILE A 113 -5.54 -4.98 6.40
N VAL A 114 -6.27 -6.03 6.80
CA VAL A 114 -5.85 -7.43 6.66
C VAL A 114 -6.91 -8.26 5.97
N SER A 115 -6.46 -9.31 5.29
CA SER A 115 -7.30 -10.35 4.70
C SER A 115 -6.69 -11.73 4.93
N GLY A 116 -7.54 -12.76 4.80
CA GLY A 116 -7.13 -14.16 4.77
C GLY A 116 -6.78 -14.65 3.37
N GLY A 117 -6.30 -15.89 3.27
CA GLY A 117 -6.01 -16.53 1.98
C GLY A 117 -7.26 -17.05 1.26
N LEU A 118 -7.08 -17.53 0.03
CA LEU A 118 -8.15 -18.12 -0.80
C LEU A 118 -8.84 -19.34 -0.16
N ASN A 119 -8.23 -19.93 0.86
CA ASN A 119 -8.78 -21.05 1.62
C ASN A 119 -9.70 -20.63 2.79
N GLN A 120 -10.06 -19.35 2.89
CA GLN A 120 -10.82 -18.76 4.01
C GLN A 120 -10.13 -18.92 5.37
N LYS A 121 -8.79 -19.03 5.39
CA LYS A 121 -8.00 -19.05 6.62
C LYS A 121 -7.22 -17.75 6.79
N PHE A 122 -7.15 -17.26 8.02
CA PHE A 122 -6.29 -16.14 8.38
C PHE A 122 -4.84 -16.57 8.63
N ASN A 123 -4.62 -17.82 9.04
CA ASN A 123 -3.35 -18.38 9.46
C ASN A 123 -2.70 -17.56 10.61
N PRO A 124 -3.36 -17.44 11.78
CA PRO A 124 -2.95 -16.50 12.85
C PRO A 124 -1.53 -16.74 13.38
N ASN A 125 -1.04 -17.99 13.34
CA ASN A 125 0.29 -18.35 13.83
C ASN A 125 1.39 -18.24 12.77
N ALA A 126 1.03 -18.09 11.48
CA ALA A 126 2.02 -17.99 10.41
C ALA A 126 2.81 -16.69 10.52
N PRO A 127 4.10 -16.69 10.12
CA PRO A 127 4.90 -15.48 10.03
C PRO A 127 4.34 -14.52 8.97
N VAL A 128 4.63 -13.23 9.13
CA VAL A 128 4.36 -12.22 8.10
C VAL A 128 5.61 -11.99 7.27
N THR A 129 5.49 -12.04 5.94
CA THR A 129 6.60 -11.66 5.05
C THR A 129 6.77 -10.14 5.02
N ARG A 130 7.95 -9.65 4.63
CA ARG A 130 8.22 -8.20 4.58
C ARG A 130 7.27 -7.47 3.64
N ILE A 131 6.88 -8.09 2.53
CA ILE A 131 5.95 -7.46 1.58
C ILE A 131 4.50 -7.45 2.07
N GLN A 132 4.08 -8.50 2.79
CA GLN A 132 2.79 -8.49 3.48
C GLN A 132 2.76 -7.43 4.59
N MET A 133 3.87 -7.27 5.31
CA MET A 133 4.01 -6.22 6.33
C MET A 133 3.91 -4.82 5.73
N ALA A 134 4.57 -4.58 4.59
CA ALA A 134 4.47 -3.30 3.89
C ALA A 134 3.03 -2.96 3.54
N LYS A 135 2.30 -3.89 2.93
CA LYS A 135 0.87 -3.72 2.62
C LYS A 135 0.06 -3.41 3.86
N ILE A 136 0.25 -4.17 4.94
CA ILE A 136 -0.49 -3.98 6.19
C ILE A 136 -0.23 -2.58 6.77
N LEU A 137 1.03 -2.14 6.84
CA LEU A 137 1.37 -0.83 7.42
C LEU A 137 0.91 0.33 6.54
N ASP A 138 1.07 0.22 5.22
CA ASP A 138 0.55 1.24 4.31
C ASP A 138 -0.99 1.34 4.41
N LEU A 139 -1.72 0.22 4.42
CA LEU A 139 -3.17 0.23 4.60
C LEU A 139 -3.62 0.81 5.95
N ALA A 140 -2.84 0.57 6.99
CA ALA A 140 -3.08 1.06 8.34
C ALA A 140 -2.84 2.58 8.49
N PHE A 141 -1.71 3.08 7.98
CA PHE A 141 -1.26 4.45 8.22
C PHE A 141 -1.53 5.42 7.06
N ARG A 142 -1.96 4.90 5.90
CA ARG A 142 -2.26 5.69 4.70
C ARG A 142 -1.04 6.54 4.33
N PHE A 143 0.09 5.87 4.11
CA PHE A 143 1.34 6.52 3.81
C PHE A 143 1.26 7.27 2.48
N ARG A 144 2.00 8.38 2.40
CA ARG A 144 2.09 9.14 1.15
C ARG A 144 2.80 8.33 0.09
N PHE A 145 2.35 8.45 -1.15
CA PHE A 145 3.01 7.88 -2.32
C PHE A 145 3.63 9.02 -3.14
N ASP A 146 4.83 8.82 -3.68
CA ASP A 146 5.43 9.71 -4.67
C ASP A 146 6.03 8.91 -5.83
N GLU A 147 6.28 9.57 -6.96
CA GLU A 147 6.71 8.95 -8.22
C GLU A 147 8.23 8.84 -8.36
N ARG A 148 8.99 8.96 -7.27
CA ARG A 148 10.44 8.97 -7.40
C ARG A 148 10.94 7.73 -8.13
N PRO A 149 11.71 7.88 -9.23
CA PRO A 149 12.39 6.74 -9.83
C PRO A 149 13.36 6.17 -8.78
N GLY A 150 13.04 4.98 -8.30
CA GLY A 150 13.71 4.38 -7.16
C GLY A 150 12.83 3.38 -6.46
N GLY A 151 13.45 2.36 -5.90
CA GLY A 151 12.79 1.25 -5.25
C GLY A 151 13.85 0.33 -4.68
N PHE A 152 13.43 -0.87 -4.30
CA PHE A 152 14.36 -1.90 -3.87
C PHE A 152 14.82 -2.72 -5.08
N HIS A 153 16.09 -3.13 -5.10
CA HIS A 153 16.68 -3.84 -6.25
C HIS A 153 15.99 -5.18 -6.52
N ASP A 154 15.35 -5.78 -5.52
CA ASP A 154 14.66 -7.07 -5.57
C ASP A 154 13.13 -6.94 -5.47
N LEU A 155 12.60 -5.74 -5.75
CA LEU A 155 11.15 -5.50 -5.78
C LEU A 155 10.77 -4.67 -7.01
N TYR A 156 10.25 -5.37 -8.00
CA TYR A 156 9.85 -4.84 -9.29
C TYR A 156 8.47 -4.16 -9.23
N GLN A 157 8.19 -3.16 -10.10
CA GLN A 157 6.88 -2.48 -10.04
C GLN A 157 5.72 -3.41 -10.37
N ASP A 158 5.95 -4.44 -11.20
CA ASP A 158 5.03 -5.55 -11.52
C ASP A 158 4.61 -6.40 -10.30
N HIS A 159 5.34 -6.28 -9.19
CA HIS A 159 5.03 -6.99 -7.97
C HIS A 159 3.83 -6.32 -7.26
N TRP A 160 2.80 -7.10 -6.92
CA TRP A 160 1.58 -6.64 -6.22
C TRP A 160 1.81 -5.77 -4.97
N GLY A 161 2.96 -5.95 -4.33
CA GLY A 161 3.38 -5.26 -3.12
C GLY A 161 4.28 -4.04 -3.33
N PHE A 162 4.69 -3.76 -4.57
CA PHE A 162 5.62 -2.67 -4.90
C PHE A 162 5.15 -1.35 -4.31
N VAL A 163 3.91 -0.94 -4.63
CA VAL A 163 3.34 0.34 -4.21
C VAL A 163 3.36 0.51 -2.70
N HIS A 164 3.14 -0.58 -1.95
CA HIS A 164 3.16 -0.56 -0.50
C HIS A 164 4.58 -0.43 0.06
N ALA A 165 5.54 -1.21 -0.47
CA ALA A 165 6.92 -1.11 -0.04
C ALA A 165 7.53 0.26 -0.40
N HIS A 166 7.17 0.81 -1.56
CA HIS A 166 7.56 2.14 -1.99
C HIS A 166 6.98 3.22 -1.08
N ALA A 167 5.70 3.13 -0.72
CA ALA A 167 5.11 4.04 0.27
C ALA A 167 5.88 3.99 1.60
N LEU A 168 6.28 2.79 2.06
CA LEU A 168 7.13 2.68 3.25
C LEU A 168 8.52 3.31 3.05
N LEU A 169 9.11 3.21 1.87
CA LEU A 169 10.40 3.82 1.53
C LEU A 169 10.33 5.34 1.56
N VAL A 170 9.36 5.92 0.86
CA VAL A 170 9.13 7.38 0.75
C VAL A 170 8.89 8.01 2.12
N ASN A 171 8.20 7.30 3.02
CA ASN A 171 7.92 7.79 4.37
C ASN A 171 9.02 7.41 5.38
N GLY A 172 10.15 6.87 4.93
CA GLY A 172 11.30 6.53 5.77
C GLY A 172 11.06 5.36 6.74
N VAL A 173 9.97 4.62 6.57
CA VAL A 173 9.59 3.45 7.37
C VAL A 173 10.48 2.26 6.99
N ALA A 174 10.59 1.98 5.69
CA ALA A 174 11.54 1.01 5.14
C ALA A 174 12.76 1.72 4.54
N LYS A 175 13.95 1.20 4.82
CA LYS A 175 15.20 1.69 4.22
C LYS A 175 15.85 0.68 3.28
N GLY A 176 15.40 -0.57 3.33
CA GLY A 176 16.07 -1.69 2.70
C GLY A 176 17.38 -2.05 3.38
N ASP A 177 18.04 -3.06 2.86
CA ASP A 177 19.34 -3.54 3.29
C ASP A 177 20.21 -3.68 2.03
N GLN A 178 21.22 -2.81 1.93
CA GLN A 178 22.05 -2.66 0.73
C GLN A 178 21.24 -2.44 -0.56
N GLY A 179 20.09 -1.77 -0.45
CA GLY A 179 19.18 -1.52 -1.57
C GLY A 179 18.13 -2.62 -1.81
N ASN A 180 18.16 -3.73 -1.07
CA ASN A 180 17.17 -4.81 -1.18
C ASN A 180 16.05 -4.69 -0.13
N PHE A 181 14.84 -5.09 -0.49
CA PHE A 181 13.69 -5.20 0.38
C PHE A 181 13.56 -6.57 1.02
N TYR A 182 13.93 -7.65 0.34
CA TYR A 182 13.68 -9.05 0.69
C TYR A 182 12.19 -9.37 0.89
N PRO A 183 11.33 -9.23 -0.14
CA PRO A 183 9.87 -9.25 0.00
C PRO A 183 9.32 -10.52 0.68
N ASN A 184 9.91 -11.68 0.38
CA ASN A 184 9.45 -12.97 0.89
C ASN A 184 10.05 -13.37 2.24
N ARG A 185 11.06 -12.63 2.75
CA ARG A 185 11.68 -12.95 4.03
C ARG A 185 10.70 -12.67 5.18
N PRO A 186 10.59 -13.55 6.19
CA PRO A 186 9.81 -13.27 7.39
C PRO A 186 10.30 -12.02 8.14
N VAL A 187 9.36 -11.25 8.67
CA VAL A 187 9.66 -10.13 9.57
C VAL A 187 9.94 -10.68 10.96
N THR A 188 11.08 -10.33 11.55
CA THR A 188 11.39 -10.66 12.94
C THR A 188 10.69 -9.70 13.90
N ARG A 189 10.56 -10.08 15.17
CA ARG A 189 9.98 -9.21 16.20
C ARG A 189 10.73 -7.88 16.35
N ALA A 190 12.06 -7.89 16.25
CA ALA A 190 12.86 -6.66 16.27
C ALA A 190 12.60 -5.76 15.05
N HIS A 191 12.56 -6.34 13.84
CA HIS A 191 12.24 -5.57 12.64
C HIS A 191 10.82 -5.00 12.70
N TYR A 192 9.85 -5.74 13.25
CA TYR A 192 8.49 -5.23 13.41
C TYR A 192 8.43 -4.04 14.37
N ALA A 193 9.12 -4.10 15.51
CA ALA A 193 9.19 -2.98 16.45
C ALA A 193 9.75 -1.72 15.78
N GLU A 194 10.78 -1.87 14.95
CA GLU A 194 11.35 -0.80 14.14
C GLU A 194 10.33 -0.20 13.15
N PHE A 195 9.69 -1.06 12.34
CA PHE A 195 8.71 -0.62 11.37
C PHE A 195 7.52 0.10 12.02
N LEU A 196 6.96 -0.47 13.09
CA LEU A 196 5.84 0.13 13.81
C LEU A 196 6.24 1.44 14.49
N SER A 197 7.45 1.53 15.08
CA SER A 197 7.93 2.78 15.68
C SER A 197 8.00 3.90 14.63
N ARG A 198 8.60 3.62 13.47
CA ARG A 198 8.69 4.60 12.37
C ARG A 198 7.33 4.96 11.81
N ALA A 199 6.45 3.98 11.61
CA ALA A 199 5.07 4.21 11.16
C ALA A 199 4.30 5.15 12.11
N LEU A 200 4.40 4.91 13.42
CA LEU A 200 3.79 5.77 14.44
C LEU A 200 4.39 7.19 14.47
N LYS A 201 5.66 7.36 14.12
CA LYS A 201 6.31 8.69 14.01
C LYS A 201 5.83 9.46 12.79
N VAL A 202 5.57 8.77 11.68
CA VAL A 202 4.94 9.37 10.48
C VAL A 202 3.51 9.79 10.79
N GLY A 203 2.78 8.95 11.54
CA GLY A 203 1.37 9.20 11.88
C GLY A 203 0.43 8.87 10.71
N VAL A 204 -0.87 9.11 10.92
CA VAL A 204 -1.88 8.99 9.85
C VAL A 204 -1.90 10.30 9.08
N THR A 205 -1.64 10.24 7.76
CA THR A 205 -1.71 11.43 6.92
C THR A 205 -3.15 11.97 6.92
N PRO A 206 -3.39 13.26 7.28
CA PRO A 206 -4.72 13.84 7.21
C PRO A 206 -5.25 13.83 5.78
N VAL A 207 -6.51 13.44 5.60
CA VAL A 207 -7.23 13.58 4.33
C VAL A 207 -7.84 14.96 4.28
N GLU A 208 -7.13 15.99 3.81
CA GLU A 208 -7.74 17.32 3.64
C GLU A 208 -7.19 18.13 2.46
N THR A 209 -8.07 18.48 1.52
CA THR A 209 -8.65 19.82 1.28
C THR A 209 -9.41 19.78 -0.05
N GLY A 210 -10.10 20.87 -0.41
CA GLY A 210 -10.97 20.96 -1.58
C GLY A 210 -10.30 20.64 -2.92
N THR A 211 -8.97 20.76 -3.03
CA THR A 211 -8.19 20.43 -4.24
C THR A 211 -7.34 19.18 -4.00
N VAL A 212 -7.43 18.19 -4.89
CA VAL A 212 -6.70 16.92 -4.78
C VAL A 212 -5.26 17.07 -5.29
N SER A 213 -4.26 16.70 -4.49
CA SER A 213 -2.85 16.67 -4.90
C SER A 213 -2.54 15.43 -5.75
N LYS A 214 -1.39 15.45 -6.45
CA LYS A 214 -0.94 14.32 -7.28
C LYS A 214 -0.73 13.05 -6.45
N GLU A 215 -0.17 13.18 -5.25
CA GLU A 215 0.01 12.07 -4.29
C GLU A 215 -1.33 11.50 -3.84
N GLN A 216 -2.35 12.34 -3.67
CA GLN A 216 -3.70 11.89 -3.34
C GLN A 216 -4.37 11.19 -4.53
N VAL A 217 -4.11 11.62 -5.76
CA VAL A 217 -4.55 10.91 -6.97
C VAL A 217 -3.96 9.51 -7.01
N LEU A 218 -2.65 9.38 -6.80
CA LEU A 218 -1.95 8.10 -6.76
C LEU A 218 -2.47 7.18 -5.65
N ASP A 219 -2.74 7.73 -4.46
CA ASP A 219 -3.37 6.99 -3.36
C ASP A 219 -4.77 6.50 -3.75
N LEU A 220 -5.59 7.34 -4.38
CA LEU A 220 -6.93 6.97 -4.83
C LEU A 220 -6.89 5.83 -5.85
N ILE A 221 -6.03 5.92 -6.88
CA ILE A 221 -5.90 4.88 -7.91
C ILE A 221 -5.54 3.54 -7.26
N HIS A 222 -4.45 3.48 -6.50
CA HIS A 222 -3.97 2.21 -5.96
C HIS A 222 -4.89 1.66 -4.88
N ARG A 223 -5.27 2.51 -3.92
CA ARG A 223 -5.94 2.05 -2.70
C ARG A 223 -7.40 1.72 -2.92
N LYS A 224 -8.12 2.54 -3.71
CA LYS A 224 -9.53 2.26 -4.00
C LYS A 224 -9.67 1.02 -4.88
N SER A 225 -8.77 0.84 -5.84
CA SER A 225 -8.72 -0.38 -6.65
C SER A 225 -8.49 -1.62 -5.77
N ALA A 226 -7.49 -1.59 -4.90
CA ALA A 226 -7.20 -2.70 -3.98
C ALA A 226 -8.34 -2.98 -2.97
N GLU A 227 -9.01 -1.94 -2.45
CA GLU A 227 -10.17 -2.07 -1.55
C GLU A 227 -11.33 -2.78 -2.28
N VAL A 228 -11.60 -2.40 -3.53
CA VAL A 228 -12.64 -2.99 -4.38
C VAL A 228 -12.31 -4.43 -4.75
N GLU A 229 -11.11 -4.71 -5.27
CA GLU A 229 -10.65 -6.06 -5.59
C GLU A 229 -10.70 -6.98 -4.39
N GLY A 230 -10.26 -6.48 -3.23
CA GLY A 230 -10.28 -7.24 -1.98
C GLY A 230 -11.67 -7.73 -1.61
N VAL A 231 -12.72 -6.92 -1.82
CA VAL A 231 -14.11 -7.34 -1.60
C VAL A 231 -14.55 -8.38 -2.63
N MET A 232 -14.26 -8.15 -3.91
CA MET A 232 -14.63 -9.10 -4.98
C MET A 232 -13.98 -10.47 -4.77
N ILE A 233 -12.67 -10.50 -4.53
CA ILE A 233 -11.88 -11.69 -4.26
C ILE A 233 -12.45 -12.46 -3.06
N ARG A 234 -12.68 -11.78 -1.93
CA ARG A 234 -13.30 -12.42 -0.75
C ARG A 234 -14.67 -12.99 -1.04
N GLY A 235 -15.48 -12.30 -1.85
CA GLY A 235 -16.75 -12.81 -2.33
C GLY A 235 -16.60 -14.10 -3.12
N MET A 236 -15.70 -14.11 -4.10
CA MET A 236 -15.46 -15.25 -5.01
C MET A 236 -14.97 -16.47 -4.23
N ILE A 237 -13.99 -16.28 -3.35
CA ILE A 237 -13.48 -17.30 -2.42
C ILE A 237 -14.60 -17.87 -1.53
N ALA A 238 -15.51 -17.00 -1.09
CA ALA A 238 -16.64 -17.38 -0.26
C ALA A 238 -17.82 -17.95 -1.07
N LYS A 239 -17.69 -18.05 -2.40
CA LYS A 239 -18.76 -18.47 -3.34
C LYS A 239 -20.05 -17.65 -3.17
N LYS A 240 -19.91 -16.37 -2.80
CA LYS A 240 -21.04 -15.46 -2.65
C LYS A 240 -21.53 -14.99 -4.02
N LYS A 241 -22.83 -14.74 -4.14
CA LYS A 241 -23.40 -13.99 -5.27
C LYS A 241 -23.00 -12.51 -5.15
N PHE A 242 -22.95 -11.80 -6.27
CA PHE A 242 -22.67 -10.35 -6.28
C PHE A 242 -23.60 -9.57 -5.34
N SER A 243 -24.88 -9.95 -5.28
CA SER A 243 -25.87 -9.33 -4.38
C SER A 243 -25.48 -9.39 -2.90
N GLU A 244 -24.71 -10.41 -2.49
CA GLU A 244 -24.29 -10.61 -1.10
C GLU A 244 -23.04 -9.79 -0.74
N ILE A 245 -22.28 -9.32 -1.73
CA ILE A 245 -21.10 -8.46 -1.53
C ILE A 245 -21.33 -7.00 -1.89
N ARG A 246 -22.44 -6.69 -2.58
CA ARG A 246 -22.75 -5.33 -3.05
C ARG A 246 -22.63 -4.28 -1.95
N ALA A 247 -23.18 -4.55 -0.76
CA ALA A 247 -23.11 -3.61 0.37
C ALA A 247 -21.66 -3.36 0.86
N GLU A 248 -20.77 -4.34 0.73
CA GLU A 248 -19.35 -4.23 1.08
C GLU A 248 -18.57 -3.39 0.04
N LEU A 249 -19.09 -3.22 -1.18
CA LEU A 249 -18.47 -2.44 -2.28
C LEU A 249 -18.82 -0.95 -2.23
N LEU A 250 -20.04 -0.61 -1.79
CA LEU A 250 -20.56 0.76 -1.75
C LEU A 250 -19.73 1.77 -0.93
N PRO A 251 -18.89 1.40 0.05
CA PRO A 251 -17.94 2.32 0.67
C PRO A 251 -16.83 2.82 -0.26
N TYR A 252 -16.52 2.09 -1.34
CA TYR A 252 -15.35 2.30 -2.20
C TYR A 252 -15.75 2.68 -3.64
N ALA A 253 -16.93 2.25 -4.07
CA ALA A 253 -17.48 2.47 -5.39
C ALA A 253 -18.89 3.07 -5.31
N THR A 254 -19.24 3.91 -6.28
CA THR A 254 -20.62 4.41 -6.42
C THR A 254 -21.56 3.26 -6.81
N ALA A 255 -22.87 3.42 -6.56
CA ALA A 255 -23.86 2.42 -6.97
C ALA A 255 -23.82 2.15 -8.48
N ARG A 256 -23.63 3.20 -9.30
CA ARG A 256 -23.45 3.06 -10.75
C ARG A 256 -22.27 2.15 -11.08
N PHE A 257 -21.07 2.46 -10.60
CA PHE A 257 -19.88 1.66 -10.89
C PHE A 257 -20.07 0.20 -10.47
N THR A 258 -20.60 0.01 -9.25
CA THR A 258 -20.87 -1.30 -8.67
C THR A 258 -21.83 -2.12 -9.53
N ASP A 259 -22.96 -1.54 -9.92
CA ASP A 259 -24.03 -2.29 -10.58
C ASP A 259 -23.86 -2.42 -12.10
N VAL A 260 -23.18 -1.45 -12.73
CA VAL A 260 -23.06 -1.36 -14.19
C VAL A 260 -21.74 -1.93 -14.71
N GLN A 261 -20.62 -1.71 -14.01
CA GLN A 261 -19.30 -2.16 -14.49
C GLN A 261 -18.80 -3.37 -13.71
N MET A 262 -18.90 -3.36 -12.38
CA MET A 262 -18.35 -4.47 -11.60
C MET A 262 -19.21 -5.74 -11.62
N LYS A 263 -20.54 -5.60 -11.55
CA LYS A 263 -21.44 -6.76 -11.48
C LYS A 263 -21.33 -7.72 -12.68
N PRO A 264 -21.25 -7.24 -13.94
CA PRO A 264 -21.04 -8.12 -15.09
C PRO A 264 -19.68 -8.84 -15.06
N ASP A 265 -18.65 -8.18 -14.55
CA ASP A 265 -17.27 -8.70 -14.55
C ASP A 265 -17.00 -9.63 -13.37
N TYR A 266 -17.78 -9.53 -12.29
CA TYR A 266 -17.60 -10.32 -11.07
C TYR A 266 -17.42 -11.84 -11.28
N PRO A 267 -18.18 -12.53 -12.15
CA PRO A 267 -17.98 -13.96 -12.42
C PRO A 267 -16.64 -14.29 -13.09
N TYR A 268 -16.03 -13.32 -13.77
CA TYR A 268 -14.80 -13.46 -14.55
C TYR A 268 -13.55 -12.94 -13.82
N VAL A 269 -13.72 -12.39 -12.61
CA VAL A 269 -12.59 -11.93 -11.79
C VAL A 269 -11.70 -13.13 -11.49
N CYS A 270 -10.57 -13.21 -12.20
CA CYS A 270 -9.56 -14.23 -12.02
C CYS A 270 -8.33 -13.61 -11.39
N PHE A 271 -8.03 -13.98 -10.15
CA PHE A 271 -6.85 -13.48 -9.43
C PHE A 271 -5.62 -14.38 -9.62
N GLU A 272 -5.81 -15.59 -10.16
CA GLU A 272 -4.71 -16.48 -10.58
C GLU A 272 -4.31 -16.24 -12.04
N CYS A 273 -5.01 -15.33 -12.74
CA CYS A 273 -4.72 -14.94 -14.11
C CYS A 273 -4.03 -13.57 -14.09
N ASP A 274 -3.18 -13.30 -15.08
CA ASP A 274 -2.47 -12.02 -15.24
C ASP A 274 -3.40 -10.82 -15.53
N ASN A 275 -4.73 -11.02 -15.54
CA ASN A 275 -5.74 -9.98 -15.79
C ASN A 275 -6.56 -9.67 -14.53
N SER A 276 -6.22 -8.56 -13.86
CA SER A 276 -7.04 -7.97 -12.81
C SER A 276 -8.11 -7.03 -13.37
N PHE A 277 -9.16 -6.75 -12.59
CA PHE A 277 -10.24 -5.81 -12.95
C PHE A 277 -9.73 -4.36 -13.06
N PHE A 278 -8.65 -4.02 -12.36
CA PHE A 278 -7.95 -2.75 -12.49
C PHE A 278 -6.60 -2.97 -13.20
N PRO A 279 -6.09 -1.96 -13.93
CA PRO A 279 -4.82 -2.10 -14.62
C PRO A 279 -3.67 -2.22 -13.61
N PHE A 280 -2.65 -2.97 -14.02
CA PHE A 280 -1.39 -3.04 -13.32
C PHE A 280 -0.45 -1.95 -13.87
N TYR A 281 -0.12 -0.93 -13.09
CA TYR A 281 0.78 0.13 -13.52
C TYR A 281 2.23 -0.22 -13.22
N VAL A 282 3.08 -0.19 -14.24
CA VAL A 282 4.50 -0.53 -14.13
C VAL A 282 5.37 0.73 -14.10
N SER A 283 5.04 1.76 -14.88
CA SER A 283 5.79 3.03 -14.88
C SER A 283 4.98 4.24 -15.31
N GLU A 284 3.80 4.02 -15.89
CA GLU A 284 2.99 4.99 -16.61
C GLU A 284 2.55 6.14 -15.74
N LEU A 285 2.18 5.84 -14.49
CA LEU A 285 1.79 6.89 -13.55
C LEU A 285 2.92 7.90 -13.30
N SER A 286 4.20 7.50 -13.43
CA SER A 286 5.36 8.38 -13.16
C SER A 286 5.65 9.42 -14.25
N PHE A 287 5.15 9.21 -15.47
CA PHE A 287 5.41 10.13 -16.59
C PHE A 287 4.15 10.58 -17.31
N ARG A 288 3.06 9.80 -17.23
CA ARG A 288 1.79 10.08 -17.89
C ARG A 288 0.62 9.95 -16.90
N LEU A 289 0.52 10.91 -16.00
CA LEU A 289 -0.62 11.09 -15.09
C LEU A 289 -1.14 12.51 -15.17
N ASN A 290 -2.30 12.68 -15.83
CA ASN A 290 -3.02 13.94 -15.88
C ASN A 290 -4.31 13.81 -15.08
N TYR A 291 -4.70 14.87 -14.37
CA TYR A 291 -5.96 14.87 -13.66
C TYR A 291 -6.57 16.27 -13.63
N SER A 292 -7.89 16.31 -13.53
CA SER A 292 -8.64 17.54 -13.37
C SER A 292 -9.69 17.35 -12.28
N GLN A 293 -10.02 18.43 -11.60
CA GLN A 293 -11.05 18.42 -10.57
C GLN A 293 -12.16 19.42 -10.94
N PRO A 294 -13.10 19.05 -11.83
CA PRO A 294 -14.14 19.97 -12.32
C PRO A 294 -15.07 20.50 -11.23
N SER A 295 -15.18 19.80 -10.10
CA SER A 295 -15.93 20.24 -8.93
C SER A 295 -15.31 19.69 -7.65
N LYS A 296 -15.72 20.22 -6.49
CA LYS A 296 -15.30 19.70 -5.18
C LYS A 296 -15.58 18.20 -4.97
N ASP A 297 -16.48 17.62 -5.76
CA ASP A 297 -16.98 16.25 -5.64
C ASP A 297 -16.70 15.39 -6.89
N THR A 298 -16.00 15.90 -7.90
CA THR A 298 -15.66 15.17 -9.12
C THR A 298 -14.17 15.30 -9.43
N LEU A 299 -13.51 14.16 -9.63
CA LEU A 299 -12.11 14.06 -10.02
C LEU A 299 -12.01 13.16 -11.25
N ASN A 300 -11.43 13.68 -12.32
CA ASN A 300 -11.13 12.91 -13.54
C ASN A 300 -9.64 12.69 -13.62
N ILE A 301 -9.23 11.46 -13.92
CA ILE A 301 -7.83 11.08 -14.05
C ILE A 301 -7.66 10.40 -15.41
N HIS A 302 -6.60 10.78 -16.11
CA HIS A 302 -6.23 10.32 -17.43
C HIS A 302 -4.79 9.81 -17.38
N THR A 303 -4.60 8.54 -17.71
CA THR A 303 -3.29 7.91 -17.82
C THR A 303 -3.29 6.92 -18.99
N ILE A 304 -2.19 6.19 -19.14
CA ILE A 304 -2.02 5.16 -20.15
C ILE A 304 -1.59 3.85 -19.47
N LEU A 305 -1.74 2.74 -20.18
CA LEU A 305 -1.18 1.44 -19.84
C LEU A 305 -0.33 1.00 -21.03
N LEU A 306 0.98 0.88 -20.80
CA LEU A 306 1.96 0.40 -21.75
C LEU A 306 1.99 -1.12 -21.64
N ASP A 307 1.49 -1.77 -22.68
CA ASP A 307 1.33 -3.22 -22.74
C ASP A 307 0.26 -3.78 -21.78
N SER A 308 -0.68 -4.53 -22.35
CA SER A 308 -1.66 -5.28 -21.58
C SER A 308 -1.57 -6.70 -22.07
N ASP A 309 -1.06 -7.61 -21.23
CA ASP A 309 -1.05 -9.06 -21.44
C ASP A 309 -2.51 -9.59 -21.51
N GLY A 310 -3.20 -9.22 -22.56
CA GLY A 310 -4.60 -9.46 -22.85
C GLY A 310 -4.85 -9.40 -24.35
N PRO A 311 -6.06 -9.71 -24.82
CA PRO A 311 -6.38 -9.85 -26.25
C PRO A 311 -6.29 -8.54 -27.06
N VAL A 312 -5.89 -7.42 -26.43
CA VAL A 312 -5.70 -6.11 -27.05
C VAL A 312 -4.21 -5.73 -26.92
N SER A 313 -3.37 -6.36 -27.72
CA SER A 313 -1.97 -5.92 -27.89
C SER A 313 -1.94 -4.47 -28.38
N GLY A 314 -1.18 -3.58 -27.72
CA GLY A 314 -0.96 -2.20 -28.18
C GLY A 314 -1.12 -1.10 -27.14
N GLY A 315 -1.52 -1.42 -25.90
CA GLY A 315 -1.69 -0.43 -24.83
C GLY A 315 -3.06 0.26 -24.84
N LEU A 316 -3.43 0.85 -23.69
CA LEU A 316 -4.75 1.44 -23.44
C LEU A 316 -4.62 2.87 -22.88
N PHE A 317 -5.51 3.78 -23.30
CA PHE A 317 -5.82 4.94 -22.47
C PHE A 317 -6.71 4.49 -21.31
N VAL A 318 -6.39 4.93 -20.10
CA VAL A 318 -7.16 4.61 -18.89
C VAL A 318 -7.70 5.90 -18.29
N ASP A 319 -9.03 6.00 -18.26
CA ASP A 319 -9.74 7.12 -17.67
C ASP A 319 -10.46 6.66 -16.40
N TYR A 320 -10.11 7.25 -15.26
CA TYR A 320 -10.89 7.11 -14.03
C TYR A 320 -11.76 8.34 -13.83
N MET A 321 -12.97 8.10 -13.34
CA MET A 321 -13.79 9.13 -12.71
C MET A 321 -14.03 8.75 -11.25
N PHE A 322 -13.66 9.63 -10.34
CA PHE A 322 -14.01 9.54 -8.93
C PHE A 322 -15.10 10.54 -8.59
N LYS A 323 -16.06 10.12 -7.75
CA LYS A 323 -17.06 11.00 -7.16
C LYS A 323 -17.01 10.96 -5.64
N LYS A 324 -17.23 12.11 -5.01
CA LYS A 324 -17.34 12.20 -3.57
C LYS A 324 -18.80 11.99 -3.15
N GLU A 325 -19.04 10.94 -2.37
CA GLU A 325 -20.35 10.64 -1.77
C GLU A 325 -20.18 10.61 -0.25
N SER A 326 -21.00 11.39 0.47
CA SER A 326 -20.90 11.53 1.94
C SER A 326 -19.47 11.86 2.42
N GLY A 327 -18.80 12.76 1.69
CA GLY A 327 -17.43 13.21 2.01
C GLY A 327 -16.31 12.24 1.62
N LYS A 328 -16.62 11.08 1.01
CA LYS A 328 -15.62 10.06 0.65
C LYS A 328 -15.52 9.89 -0.85
N TRP A 329 -14.29 9.90 -1.37
CA TRP A 329 -14.03 9.56 -2.77
C TRP A 329 -14.34 8.09 -3.05
N LYS A 330 -15.08 7.86 -4.13
CA LYS A 330 -15.46 6.54 -4.64
C LYS A 330 -15.20 6.46 -6.13
N ILE A 331 -14.84 5.28 -6.61
CA ILE A 331 -14.74 5.01 -8.04
C ILE A 331 -16.14 5.11 -8.64
N HIS A 332 -16.30 5.96 -9.65
CA HIS A 332 -17.55 6.21 -10.34
C HIS A 332 -17.59 5.60 -11.74
N ASP A 333 -16.47 5.66 -12.44
CA ASP A 333 -16.29 5.11 -13.78
C ASP A 333 -14.82 4.71 -13.98
N LEU A 334 -14.61 3.63 -14.73
CA LEU A 334 -13.31 3.22 -15.25
C LEU A 334 -13.50 2.89 -16.73
N LYS A 335 -12.73 3.54 -17.60
CA LYS A 335 -12.83 3.34 -19.03
C LYS A 335 -11.47 3.03 -19.61
N TYR A 336 -11.43 1.96 -20.40
CA TYR A 336 -10.31 1.60 -21.24
C TYR A 336 -10.65 1.99 -22.67
N THR A 337 -9.76 2.75 -23.30
CA THR A 337 -9.86 3.08 -24.72
C THR A 337 -8.62 2.55 -25.42
N PRO A 338 -8.74 1.55 -26.31
CA PRO A 338 -7.61 1.10 -27.12
C PRO A 338 -6.99 2.24 -27.91
N ILE A 339 -5.68 2.18 -28.13
CA ILE A 339 -5.03 3.05 -29.09
C ILE A 339 -5.54 2.78 -30.51
N GLY A 340 -5.35 3.76 -31.38
CA GLY A 340 -5.62 3.65 -32.81
C GLY A 340 -5.11 4.91 -33.50
N LYS A 341 -5.98 5.61 -34.24
CA LYS A 341 -5.63 6.94 -34.79
C LYS A 341 -5.20 7.93 -33.70
N ARG A 342 -5.87 7.88 -32.55
CA ARG A 342 -5.40 8.53 -31.33
C ARG A 342 -4.48 7.55 -30.63
N ASN A 343 -3.20 7.92 -30.51
CA ASN A 343 -2.17 7.11 -29.87
C ASN A 343 -1.44 7.93 -28.79
N PHE A 344 -0.46 7.35 -28.10
CA PHE A 344 0.13 7.99 -26.92
C PHE A 344 0.98 9.22 -27.23
N GLU A 345 1.50 9.31 -28.46
CA GLU A 345 2.43 10.35 -28.90
C GLU A 345 3.54 10.59 -27.86
N LEU A 346 4.15 9.50 -27.37
CA LEU A 346 5.20 9.57 -26.35
C LEU A 346 6.34 10.48 -26.83
N THR A 347 6.81 11.33 -25.93
CA THR A 347 7.99 12.15 -26.17
C THR A 347 9.26 11.33 -25.99
N LYS A 348 10.38 11.84 -26.54
CA LYS A 348 11.71 11.24 -26.35
C LYS A 348 12.05 11.10 -24.85
N ASP A 349 11.69 12.08 -24.03
CA ASP A 349 12.01 12.08 -22.59
C ASP A 349 11.17 11.04 -21.83
N GLU A 350 9.90 10.85 -22.20
CA GLU A 350 9.08 9.78 -21.63
C GLU A 350 9.58 8.40 -22.04
N VAL A 351 9.99 8.22 -23.29
CA VAL A 351 10.64 6.99 -23.74
C VAL A 351 11.93 6.73 -22.97
N GLU A 352 12.74 7.76 -22.74
CA GLU A 352 13.94 7.63 -21.92
C GLU A 352 13.59 7.26 -20.47
N GLN A 353 12.50 7.78 -19.90
CA GLN A 353 12.02 7.42 -18.57
C GLN A 353 11.54 5.96 -18.50
N ILE A 354 10.82 5.50 -19.52
CA ILE A 354 10.41 4.09 -19.67
C ILE A 354 11.65 3.19 -19.71
N LEU A 355 12.64 3.50 -20.55
CA LEU A 355 13.89 2.73 -20.64
C LEU A 355 14.68 2.77 -19.32
N ARG A 356 14.77 3.93 -18.67
CA ARG A 356 15.44 4.06 -17.36
C ARG A 356 14.79 3.17 -16.33
N TYR A 357 13.48 3.00 -16.41
CA TYR A 357 12.73 2.15 -15.53
C TYR A 357 12.95 0.66 -15.84
N ASP A 358 12.75 0.23 -17.08
CA ASP A 358 12.86 -1.18 -17.48
C ASP A 358 14.27 -1.75 -17.27
N TYR A 359 15.29 -0.90 -17.44
CA TYR A 359 16.69 -1.27 -17.21
C TYR A 359 17.21 -0.87 -15.82
N SER A 360 16.36 -0.36 -14.92
CA SER A 360 16.79 0.15 -13.60
C SER A 360 17.49 -0.87 -12.71
N TYR A 361 17.25 -2.16 -12.95
CA TYR A 361 17.82 -3.29 -12.22
C TYR A 361 19.24 -3.65 -12.67
N GLN A 362 19.62 -3.29 -13.90
CA GLN A 362 20.92 -3.62 -14.48
C GLN A 362 21.88 -2.43 -14.30
N LYS A 363 22.67 -2.44 -13.22
CA LYS A 363 23.52 -1.29 -12.84
C LYS A 363 25.00 -1.49 -13.18
N PRO A 364 25.69 -0.50 -13.78
CA PRO A 364 25.17 0.82 -14.15
C PRO A 364 24.32 0.75 -15.41
N VAL A 365 23.28 1.59 -15.48
CA VAL A 365 22.49 1.78 -16.71
C VAL A 365 22.86 3.13 -17.33
N ASN A 366 23.34 3.10 -18.57
CA ASN A 366 23.59 4.30 -19.36
C ASN A 366 22.75 4.24 -20.63
N ILE A 367 21.80 5.19 -20.74
CA ILE A 367 20.88 5.30 -21.86
C ILE A 367 21.29 6.53 -22.67
N GLN A 368 21.52 6.33 -23.97
CA GLN A 368 21.92 7.38 -24.88
C GLN A 368 21.01 7.39 -26.09
N PHE A 369 20.37 8.53 -26.35
CA PHE A 369 19.60 8.74 -27.55
C PHE A 369 20.50 8.71 -28.80
N ILE A 370 20.08 7.99 -29.83
CA ILE A 370 20.79 7.90 -31.12
C ILE A 370 20.08 8.73 -32.18
N SER A 371 18.80 8.44 -32.44
CA SER A 371 18.06 9.02 -33.55
C SER A 371 16.55 8.91 -33.36
N GLN A 372 15.81 9.74 -34.08
CA GLN A 372 14.38 9.60 -34.27
C GLN A 372 14.06 9.47 -35.75
N SER A 373 13.05 8.67 -36.08
CA SER A 373 12.50 8.56 -37.43
C SER A 373 10.98 8.53 -37.39
N GLU A 374 10.33 8.81 -38.51
CA GLU A 374 8.89 8.60 -38.67
C GLU A 374 8.63 7.20 -39.23
N ALA A 375 7.56 6.57 -38.75
CA ALA A 375 7.05 5.30 -39.22
C ALA A 375 5.54 5.37 -39.38
N ARG A 376 4.95 4.35 -40.03
CA ARG A 376 3.52 4.24 -40.28
C ARG A 376 3.02 2.90 -39.81
N ASP A 377 1.82 2.88 -39.26
CA ASP A 377 1.09 1.66 -38.96
C ASP A 377 -0.39 1.81 -39.35
N ARG A 378 -1.13 0.71 -39.25
CA ARG A 378 -2.54 0.64 -39.56
C ARG A 378 -3.32 0.31 -38.29
N ASP A 379 -4.30 1.15 -37.97
CA ASP A 379 -5.20 0.88 -36.86
C ASP A 379 -6.00 -0.40 -37.13
N GLY A 380 -5.85 -1.41 -36.27
CA GLY A 380 -6.46 -2.72 -36.49
C GLY A 380 -7.99 -2.70 -36.51
N LYS A 381 -8.62 -1.67 -35.94
CA LYS A 381 -10.08 -1.55 -35.85
C LYS A 381 -10.70 -0.78 -37.02
N SER A 382 -10.16 0.39 -37.36
CA SER A 382 -10.67 1.25 -38.43
C SER A 382 -10.03 0.95 -39.79
N GLY A 383 -8.84 0.33 -39.80
CA GLY A 383 -8.06 0.10 -41.00
C GLY A 383 -7.43 1.38 -41.57
N GLU A 384 -7.50 2.52 -40.88
CA GLU A 384 -6.83 3.76 -41.28
C GLU A 384 -5.32 3.69 -40.99
N THR A 385 -4.50 4.30 -41.85
CA THR A 385 -3.06 4.46 -41.63
C THR A 385 -2.79 5.69 -40.77
N TYR A 386 -1.88 5.57 -39.81
CA TYR A 386 -1.39 6.68 -39.00
C TYR A 386 0.15 6.69 -38.93
N THR A 387 0.72 7.85 -38.62
CA THR A 387 2.17 8.04 -38.44
C THR A 387 2.54 8.10 -36.97
N TYR A 388 3.72 7.62 -36.62
CA TYR A 388 4.28 7.71 -35.27
C TYR A 388 5.81 7.91 -35.33
N LYS A 389 6.41 8.32 -34.20
CA LYS A 389 7.85 8.46 -34.08
C LYS A 389 8.45 7.18 -33.53
N LYS A 390 9.58 6.77 -34.09
CA LYS A 390 10.41 5.69 -33.58
C LYS A 390 11.67 6.30 -32.97
N TYR A 391 11.88 6.06 -31.69
CA TYR A 391 13.05 6.58 -30.97
C TYR A 391 14.05 5.47 -30.73
N ARG A 392 15.28 5.68 -31.18
CA ARG A 392 16.39 4.73 -31.05
C ARG A 392 17.32 5.15 -29.94
N PHE A 393 17.62 4.23 -29.04
CA PHE A 393 18.56 4.42 -27.93
C PHE A 393 19.62 3.33 -27.89
N THR A 394 20.82 3.67 -27.47
CA THR A 394 21.74 2.70 -26.87
C THR A 394 21.35 2.52 -25.41
N VAL A 395 21.25 1.28 -24.95
CA VAL A 395 21.21 0.92 -23.54
C VAL A 395 22.47 0.11 -23.22
N GLN A 396 23.31 0.64 -22.34
CA GLN A 396 24.49 -0.03 -21.82
C GLN A 396 24.23 -0.45 -20.38
N THR A 397 24.39 -1.74 -20.11
CA THR A 397 24.33 -2.33 -18.78
C THR A 397 25.53 -3.25 -18.54
N ASN A 398 25.56 -3.98 -17.42
CA ASN A 398 26.58 -5.01 -17.18
C ASN A 398 26.49 -6.17 -18.15
N ASP A 399 25.31 -6.45 -18.69
CA ASP A 399 25.06 -7.59 -19.55
C ASP A 399 25.46 -7.32 -21.02
N GLY A 400 25.67 -6.05 -21.36
CA GLY A 400 26.15 -5.64 -22.67
C GLY A 400 25.62 -4.28 -23.12
N ARG A 401 25.92 -3.98 -24.39
CA ARG A 401 25.41 -2.81 -25.10
C ARG A 401 24.37 -3.27 -26.12
N HIS A 402 23.16 -2.77 -26.00
CA HIS A 402 22.07 -3.09 -26.93
C HIS A 402 21.51 -1.80 -27.53
N THR A 403 20.93 -1.92 -28.72
CA THR A 403 20.12 -0.87 -29.32
C THR A 403 18.67 -1.23 -29.10
N VAL A 404 17.88 -0.27 -28.62
CA VAL A 404 16.45 -0.44 -28.40
C VAL A 404 15.74 0.61 -29.22
N ASP A 405 14.76 0.17 -30.00
CA ASP A 405 13.83 1.07 -30.64
C ASP A 405 12.50 1.04 -29.91
N VAL A 406 11.95 2.22 -29.63
CA VAL A 406 10.66 2.36 -28.93
C VAL A 406 9.70 3.16 -29.80
N ARG A 407 8.48 2.64 -29.95
CA ARG A 407 7.44 3.31 -30.72
C ARG A 407 6.70 4.34 -29.87
N SER A 408 6.51 5.55 -30.39
CA SER A 408 5.82 6.61 -29.67
C SER A 408 4.30 6.41 -29.56
N ASP A 409 3.71 5.56 -30.40
CA ASP A 409 2.26 5.35 -30.45
C ASP A 409 1.76 4.44 -29.34
N SER A 410 2.58 3.48 -28.93
CA SER A 410 2.21 2.36 -28.05
C SER A 410 3.19 2.12 -26.90
N GLY A 411 4.43 2.62 -27.01
CA GLY A 411 5.53 2.29 -26.10
C GLY A 411 6.15 0.90 -26.35
N TYR A 412 5.71 0.18 -27.40
CA TYR A 412 6.20 -1.15 -27.71
C TYR A 412 7.67 -1.14 -28.16
N TYR A 413 8.41 -2.17 -27.75
CA TYR A 413 9.82 -2.38 -28.10
C TYR A 413 9.98 -3.12 -29.42
N GLU A 414 10.85 -2.59 -30.27
CA GLU A 414 11.34 -3.28 -31.46
C GLU A 414 12.83 -3.62 -31.22
N TYR A 415 13.14 -4.92 -31.17
CA TYR A 415 14.50 -5.46 -30.98
C TYR A 415 15.15 -5.84 -32.30
#